data_AF-A0AAV9C567-F1
#
_entry.id   AF-A0AAV9C567-F1
#
_cell.length_a   1.000
_cell.length_b   1.000
_cell.length_c   1.000
_cell.angle_alpha   90.00
_cell.angle_beta   90.00
_cell.angle_gamma   90.00
#
_symmetry.space_group_name_H-M   'P 1'
#
loop_
_entity.id
_entity.type
_entity.pdbx_description
1 polymer ?
#
loop_
_entity_poly.entity_id
_entity_poly.type
_entity_poly.pdbx_seq_one_letter_code
_entity_poly.pdbx_strand_id
1 'polypeptide(L)'
;MNTHESNRHWFSLLLVIVTVTTSIYPIIAQNSTTYVPAENILLNCGAPSGKLYALDGRAWGGDIRSNYAPAIKNTVSAIPSNQNSSIPTVPYMTARIFQTKFTYTFPVTPGRKFIRLYFYPSNYTNLNFTDSNSSFTVSVGSYTLLRNFSALLTTQAMNRDYMTKEFSVNVSSNTLNLTFAPSSGKENTFAFVNGIEIVSTPQIFDGSDTFSQPQIVGTTSTLTIDEHTALETVVRLNVGGQSVSPVDDSGLYREWDDDSPYIYGAVVGMTYPKDPNVTIKYSDTIPEYIAPPVVYGTARSMGPNALVNLNYKLTWIATVDAGFYYLVRLHFCEIIYPVTKVNMRVFDVFINNMTAVQGLDVIAYTEGGGIGVPIYLDFIVFFPNTSASSQQDLWIALHPDISNKPVYYNAELNGLEIFKLNDSTGNLYAQKLSKQQTVDTGKKKRIRRFLFISIGVAGAVLLILLLAYALRHWRRRQN
;
A
#
# COMPACT_ATOMS: atom_id res chain seq x y z
N MET A 1 25.79 3.86 83.95
CA MET A 1 25.52 5.31 84.05
C MET A 1 25.83 5.90 82.68
N ASN A 2 24.80 6.06 81.85
CA ASN A 2 24.11 7.34 81.59
C ASN A 2 24.95 8.22 80.65
N THR A 3 24.48 8.77 79.53
CA THR A 3 23.17 8.85 78.86
C THR A 3 23.39 9.63 77.55
N HIS A 4 22.67 9.25 76.47
CA HIS A 4 21.99 10.10 75.47
C HIS A 4 22.73 11.26 74.77
N GLU A 5 22.97 11.16 73.45
CA GLU A 5 22.12 11.63 72.31
C GLU A 5 22.55 13.00 71.78
N SER A 6 22.82 13.11 70.48
CA SER A 6 22.10 14.03 69.58
C SER A 6 22.62 13.94 68.15
N ASN A 7 21.66 13.91 67.22
CA ASN A 7 21.76 13.86 65.77
C ASN A 7 22.56 15.03 65.15
N ARG A 8 23.21 14.78 63.99
CA ARG A 8 22.81 15.36 62.67
C ARG A 8 23.89 15.20 61.58
N HIS A 9 23.43 14.67 60.45
CA HIS A 9 23.83 14.94 59.06
C HIS A 9 25.27 14.65 58.61
N TRP A 10 25.48 13.45 58.06
CA TRP A 10 26.55 13.16 57.10
C TRP A 10 25.94 13.04 55.70
N PHE A 11 26.34 13.95 54.79
CA PHE A 11 26.15 13.80 53.35
C PHE A 11 27.21 12.81 52.85
N SER A 12 26.82 11.58 52.55
CA SER A 12 27.69 10.62 51.85
C SER A 12 27.53 10.79 50.34
N LEU A 13 28.65 11.15 49.69
CA LEU A 13 28.85 11.14 48.25
C LEU A 13 28.69 9.70 47.74
N LEU A 14 27.62 9.39 46.99
CA LEU A 14 27.47 8.11 46.30
C LEU A 14 27.95 8.27 44.86
N LEU A 15 29.14 7.73 44.58
CA LEU A 15 29.74 7.64 43.25
C LEU A 15 28.95 6.60 42.43
N VAL A 16 28.09 7.05 41.51
CA VAL A 16 27.40 6.17 40.55
C VAL A 16 28.36 5.86 39.41
N ILE A 17 28.96 4.66 39.43
CA ILE A 17 29.72 4.11 38.30
C ILE A 17 28.70 3.56 37.30
N VAL A 18 28.45 4.30 36.22
CA VAL A 18 27.69 3.79 35.06
C VAL A 18 28.64 2.98 34.20
N THR A 19 28.60 1.66 34.31
CA THR A 19 29.25 0.76 33.35
C THR A 19 28.41 0.71 32.07
N VAL A 20 28.87 1.40 31.03
CA VAL A 20 28.32 1.26 29.67
C VAL A 20 28.85 -0.05 29.09
N THR A 21 28.07 -1.12 29.17
CA THR A 21 28.33 -2.34 28.40
C THR A 21 27.90 -2.09 26.96
N THR A 22 28.84 -1.82 26.07
CA THR A 22 28.59 -1.84 24.62
C THR A 22 28.38 -3.28 24.19
N SER A 23 27.13 -3.69 24.03
CA SER A 23 26.76 -4.91 23.32
C SER A 23 27.15 -4.74 21.85
N ILE A 24 28.33 -5.24 21.48
CA ILE A 24 28.71 -5.38 20.08
C ILE A 24 27.94 -6.60 19.57
N TYR A 25 26.78 -6.37 18.96
CA TYR A 25 26.14 -7.38 18.12
C TYR A 25 27.04 -7.57 16.90
N PRO A 26 27.47 -8.80 16.56
CA PRO A 26 28.07 -9.04 15.26
C PRO A 26 27.04 -8.65 14.21
N ILE A 27 27.34 -7.62 13.42
CA ILE A 27 26.66 -7.37 12.17
C ILE A 27 27.06 -8.54 11.27
N ILE A 28 26.25 -9.59 11.28
CA ILE A 28 26.26 -10.55 10.20
C ILE A 28 25.81 -9.72 9.00
N ALA A 29 26.75 -9.39 8.12
CA ALA A 29 26.42 -8.93 6.78
C ALA A 29 25.65 -10.08 6.12
N GLN A 30 24.32 -10.05 6.24
CA GLN A 30 23.49 -10.70 5.24
C GLN A 30 23.89 -10.03 3.93
N ASN A 31 24.38 -10.83 2.98
CA ASN A 31 24.43 -10.41 1.59
C ASN A 31 22.97 -10.20 1.16
N SER A 32 22.37 -9.06 1.49
CA SER A 32 21.08 -8.65 0.93
C SER A 32 21.34 -8.38 -0.54
N THR A 33 20.95 -9.31 -1.40
CA THR A 33 21.01 -9.15 -2.84
C THR A 33 19.79 -8.35 -3.28
N THR A 34 19.66 -7.13 -2.75
CA THR A 34 18.61 -6.20 -3.18
C THR A 34 18.77 -5.93 -4.66
N TYR A 35 17.64 -5.84 -5.37
CA TYR A 35 17.69 -5.66 -6.81
C TYR A 35 18.26 -4.29 -7.15
N VAL A 36 19.19 -4.23 -8.10
CA VAL A 36 19.75 -2.98 -8.59
C VAL A 36 19.13 -2.69 -9.95
N PRO A 37 18.21 -1.72 -10.06
CA PRO A 37 17.56 -1.40 -11.31
C PRO A 37 18.54 -0.79 -12.31
N ALA A 38 18.45 -1.21 -13.58
CA ALA A 38 19.24 -0.64 -14.68
C ALA A 38 18.99 0.87 -14.84
N GLU A 39 17.73 1.30 -14.70
CA GLU A 39 17.34 2.69 -14.61
C GLU A 39 16.61 2.97 -13.30
N ASN A 40 17.05 4.01 -12.61
CA ASN A 40 16.36 4.63 -11.47
C ASN A 40 16.37 6.14 -11.67
N ILE A 41 15.38 6.64 -12.41
CA ILE A 41 15.27 8.04 -12.81
C ILE A 41 14.25 8.70 -11.87
N LEU A 42 14.70 9.71 -11.12
CA LEU A 42 13.88 10.51 -10.20
C LEU A 42 13.87 11.96 -10.68
N LEU A 43 12.74 12.43 -11.19
CA LEU A 43 12.60 13.75 -11.80
C LEU A 43 11.63 14.62 -11.01
N ASN A 44 12.15 15.67 -10.36
CA ASN A 44 11.36 16.68 -9.67
C ASN A 44 10.91 17.75 -10.68
N CYS A 45 9.63 17.76 -11.00
CA CYS A 45 9.09 18.53 -12.10
C CYS A 45 8.84 19.99 -11.69
N GLY A 46 9.24 20.92 -12.55
CA GLY A 46 9.24 22.35 -12.27
C GLY A 46 10.44 22.83 -11.44
N ALA A 47 11.31 21.94 -10.97
CA ALA A 47 12.48 22.29 -10.17
C ALA A 47 13.72 22.64 -11.02
N PRO A 48 14.62 23.51 -10.53
CA PRO A 48 15.86 23.85 -11.22
C PRO A 48 16.80 22.63 -11.33
N SER A 49 17.69 22.64 -12.32
CA SER A 49 18.73 21.62 -12.48
C SER A 49 19.57 21.47 -11.20
N GLY A 50 19.91 20.24 -10.86
CA GLY A 50 20.64 19.90 -9.63
C GLY A 50 19.98 18.75 -8.90
N LYS A 51 20.60 18.31 -7.79
CA LYS A 51 20.05 17.27 -6.91
C LYS A 51 19.31 17.92 -5.75
N LEU A 52 18.05 17.55 -5.59
CA LEU A 52 17.21 17.87 -4.44
C LEU A 52 16.93 16.58 -3.67
N TYR A 53 16.99 16.62 -2.35
CA TYR A 53 16.84 15.42 -1.54
C TYR A 53 15.42 15.32 -0.99
N ALA A 54 14.79 14.17 -1.18
CA ALA A 54 13.53 13.83 -0.55
C ALA A 54 13.73 13.40 0.91
N LEU A 55 12.63 13.28 1.66
CA LEU A 55 12.67 12.90 3.08
C LEU A 55 13.24 11.50 3.31
N ASP A 56 13.11 10.62 2.31
CA ASP A 56 13.70 9.28 2.28
C ASP A 56 15.20 9.29 1.90
N GLY A 57 15.80 10.46 1.71
CA GLY A 57 17.20 10.63 1.35
C GLY A 57 17.52 10.43 -0.13
N ARG A 58 16.55 10.04 -0.98
CA ARG A 58 16.78 9.88 -2.42
C ARG A 58 17.00 11.21 -3.11
N ALA A 59 17.93 11.24 -4.07
CA ALA A 59 18.26 12.43 -4.84
C ALA A 59 17.41 12.52 -6.12
N TRP A 60 16.61 13.57 -6.21
CA TRP A 60 15.77 13.92 -7.36
C TRP A 60 16.42 15.00 -8.21
N GLY A 61 16.48 14.79 -9.52
CA GLY A 61 16.95 15.78 -10.49
C GLY A 61 15.83 16.75 -10.88
N GLY A 62 16.11 18.05 -10.99
CA GLY A 62 15.14 18.98 -11.57
C GLY A 62 14.97 18.81 -13.08
N ASP A 63 13.75 19.03 -13.58
CA ASP A 63 13.43 18.89 -15.00
C ASP A 63 13.72 20.13 -15.86
N ILE A 64 13.94 21.30 -15.24
CA ILE A 64 14.24 22.55 -15.96
C ILE A 64 15.56 22.36 -16.70
N ARG A 65 15.49 22.39 -18.04
CA ARG A 65 16.62 22.15 -18.96
C ARG A 65 17.21 20.74 -18.85
N SER A 66 16.44 19.78 -18.34
CA SER A 66 16.84 18.36 -18.36
C SER A 66 16.83 17.81 -19.80
N ASN A 67 17.60 16.75 -20.03
CA ASN A 67 17.61 16.04 -21.31
C ASN A 67 16.32 15.24 -21.58
N TYR A 68 15.44 15.10 -20.57
CA TYR A 68 14.18 14.38 -20.69
C TYR A 68 13.04 15.25 -21.22
N ALA A 69 13.15 16.57 -21.03
CA ALA A 69 12.14 17.54 -21.42
C ALA A 69 12.59 18.26 -22.70
N PRO A 70 11.78 18.29 -23.77
CA PRO A 70 12.09 19.13 -24.93
C PRO A 70 12.12 20.61 -24.52
N ALA A 71 12.98 21.42 -25.17
CA ALA A 71 13.20 22.84 -24.87
C ALA A 71 12.00 23.77 -25.24
N ILE A 72 10.78 23.24 -25.27
CA ILE A 72 9.58 23.91 -25.73
C ILE A 72 9.13 24.97 -24.71
N LYS A 73 8.84 26.18 -25.22
CA LYS A 73 8.45 27.37 -24.43
C LYS A 73 7.02 27.35 -23.87
N ASN A 74 6.22 26.31 -24.16
CA ASN A 74 4.79 26.23 -23.82
C ASN A 74 4.52 25.48 -22.50
N THR A 75 5.52 25.39 -21.62
CA THR A 75 5.38 24.80 -20.29
C THR A 75 5.83 25.79 -19.23
N VAL A 76 5.22 25.71 -18.05
CA VAL A 76 5.50 26.62 -16.94
C VAL A 76 5.91 25.80 -15.73
N SER A 77 7.02 26.19 -15.10
CA SER A 77 7.37 25.73 -13.76
C SER A 77 6.62 26.56 -12.74
N ALA A 78 5.97 25.92 -11.77
CA ALA A 78 5.21 26.62 -10.74
C ALA A 78 5.40 26.01 -9.35
N ILE A 79 5.09 26.84 -8.36
CA ILE A 79 5.11 26.51 -6.94
C ILE A 79 3.66 26.60 -6.44
N PRO A 80 3.20 25.68 -5.58
CA PRO A 80 1.87 25.76 -5.01
C PRO A 80 1.77 26.97 -4.07
N SER A 81 0.61 27.64 -4.10
CA SER A 81 0.28 28.78 -3.24
C SER A 81 0.09 28.36 -1.78
N ASN A 82 -0.38 27.12 -1.56
CA ASN A 82 -0.47 26.54 -0.23
C ASN A 82 0.77 25.68 0.04
N GLN A 83 1.60 26.09 1.00
CA GLN A 83 2.83 25.43 1.40
C GLN A 83 2.65 24.83 2.79
N ASN A 84 1.74 23.85 2.90
CA ASN A 84 1.52 23.13 4.15
C ASN A 84 2.79 22.34 4.52
N SER A 85 3.31 22.54 5.74
CA SER A 85 4.53 21.87 6.23
C SER A 85 4.42 20.35 6.32
N SER A 86 3.20 19.81 6.36
CA SER A 86 2.96 18.35 6.38
C SER A 86 3.18 17.68 5.02
N ILE A 87 3.33 18.46 3.94
CA ILE A 87 3.51 17.93 2.58
C ILE A 87 5.02 17.86 2.29
N PRO A 88 5.54 16.69 1.88
CA PRO A 88 6.95 16.56 1.54
C PRO A 88 7.36 17.53 0.43
N THR A 89 8.47 18.25 0.62
CA THR A 89 8.90 19.26 -0.35
C THR A 89 9.26 18.65 -1.71
N VAL A 90 10.01 17.55 -1.70
CA VAL A 90 10.41 16.84 -2.92
C VAL A 90 9.56 15.58 -3.05
N PRO A 91 8.86 15.35 -4.18
CA PRO A 91 8.76 16.21 -5.37
C PRO A 91 7.55 17.18 -5.37
N TYR A 92 6.75 17.26 -4.30
CA TYR A 92 5.41 17.88 -4.36
C TYR A 92 5.36 19.42 -4.37
N MET A 93 6.40 20.13 -3.92
CA MET A 93 6.38 21.60 -3.83
C MET A 93 6.81 22.33 -5.11
N THR A 94 7.02 21.59 -6.19
CA THR A 94 7.18 22.13 -7.54
C THR A 94 6.33 21.32 -8.51
N ALA A 95 5.84 21.96 -9.56
CA ALA A 95 5.16 21.28 -10.65
C ALA A 95 5.59 21.85 -12.00
N ARG A 96 5.55 21.01 -13.03
CA ARG A 96 5.50 21.48 -14.42
C ARG A 96 4.06 21.43 -14.92
N ILE A 97 3.63 22.51 -15.55
CA ILE A 97 2.30 22.67 -16.13
C ILE A 97 2.38 22.73 -17.66
N PHE A 98 1.43 22.08 -18.31
CA PHE A 98 1.32 21.94 -19.76
C PHE A 98 -0.05 22.47 -20.22
N GLN A 99 -0.08 23.48 -21.09
CA GLN A 99 -1.33 23.95 -21.72
C GLN A 99 -1.58 23.31 -23.09
N THR A 100 -0.60 22.61 -23.61
CA THR A 100 -0.68 21.83 -24.84
C THR A 100 -0.07 20.46 -24.60
N LYS A 101 -0.25 19.53 -25.56
CA LYS A 101 0.36 18.21 -25.49
C LYS A 101 1.87 18.34 -25.28
N PHE A 102 2.39 17.66 -24.26
CA PHE A 102 3.80 17.64 -23.92
C PHE A 102 4.27 16.20 -23.73
N THR A 103 5.50 15.91 -24.13
CA THR A 103 6.05 14.56 -24.07
C THR A 103 7.44 14.61 -23.47
N TYR A 104 7.64 13.89 -22.37
CA TYR A 104 8.96 13.54 -21.87
C TYR A 104 9.49 12.31 -22.62
N THR A 105 10.79 12.31 -22.89
CA THR A 105 11.48 11.18 -23.51
C THR A 105 12.60 10.73 -22.60
N PHE A 106 12.53 9.48 -22.14
CA PHE A 106 13.52 8.89 -21.26
C PHE A 106 14.32 7.82 -22.01
N PRO A 107 15.65 7.92 -22.09
CA PRO A 107 16.49 6.82 -22.56
C PRO A 107 16.42 5.69 -21.53
N VAL A 108 16.02 4.50 -21.96
CA VAL A 108 15.86 3.32 -21.10
C VAL A 108 16.28 2.07 -21.87
N THR A 109 16.64 1.00 -21.16
CA THR A 109 16.75 -0.33 -21.77
C THR A 109 15.37 -0.94 -22.02
N PRO A 110 15.22 -1.81 -23.05
CA PRO A 110 13.99 -2.57 -23.24
C PRO A 110 13.67 -3.44 -22.02
N GLY A 111 12.38 -3.67 -21.78
CA GLY A 111 11.87 -4.46 -20.66
C GLY A 111 10.90 -3.67 -19.78
N ARG A 112 10.43 -4.33 -18.72
CA ARG A 112 9.40 -3.80 -17.83
C ARG A 112 9.93 -2.68 -16.92
N LYS A 113 9.11 -1.66 -16.74
CA LYS A 113 9.40 -0.46 -15.94
C LYS A 113 8.23 -0.18 -15.01
N PHE A 114 8.53 0.15 -13.76
CA PHE A 114 7.61 0.94 -12.94
C PHE A 114 7.68 2.41 -13.37
N ILE A 115 6.52 3.01 -13.55
CA ILE A 115 6.33 4.43 -13.86
C ILE A 115 5.46 5.01 -12.75
N ARG A 116 6.03 5.90 -11.92
CA ARG A 116 5.34 6.55 -10.82
C ARG A 116 5.15 8.03 -11.14
N LEU A 117 3.91 8.50 -11.03
CA LEU A 117 3.54 9.88 -11.26
C LEU A 117 3.05 10.50 -9.97
N TYR A 118 3.67 11.60 -9.56
CA TYR A 118 3.42 12.30 -8.31
C TYR A 118 2.57 13.54 -8.57
N PHE A 119 1.48 13.68 -7.82
CA PHE A 119 0.53 14.78 -7.97
C PHE A 119 0.19 15.40 -6.62
N TYR A 120 0.33 16.72 -6.55
CA TYR A 120 -0.19 17.56 -5.49
C TYR A 120 -1.17 18.57 -6.11
N PRO A 121 -2.50 18.31 -6.07
CA PRO A 121 -3.49 19.24 -6.58
C PRO A 121 -3.61 20.46 -5.66
N SER A 122 -3.03 21.58 -6.09
CA SER A 122 -3.04 22.84 -5.37
C SER A 122 -3.16 24.00 -6.34
N ASN A 123 -3.50 25.19 -5.85
CA ASN A 123 -3.42 26.39 -6.68
C ASN A 123 -1.95 26.69 -6.98
N TYR A 124 -1.58 26.75 -8.25
CA TYR A 124 -0.24 27.14 -8.68
C TYR A 124 -0.26 28.61 -9.12
N THR A 125 0.84 29.34 -8.95
CA THR A 125 0.87 30.79 -9.20
C THR A 125 0.27 31.14 -10.57
N ASN A 126 -0.71 32.04 -10.59
CA ASN A 126 -1.46 32.49 -11.78
C ASN A 126 -2.36 31.44 -12.46
N LEU A 127 -2.62 30.30 -11.83
CA LEU A 127 -3.57 29.30 -12.31
C LEU A 127 -4.55 28.91 -11.19
N ASN A 128 -5.83 29.17 -11.41
CA ASN A 128 -6.87 28.66 -10.53
C ASN A 128 -7.03 27.16 -10.77
N PHE A 129 -6.81 26.33 -9.76
CA PHE A 129 -6.90 24.88 -9.89
C PHE A 129 -8.33 24.43 -9.64
N THR A 130 -9.04 24.04 -10.70
CA THR A 130 -10.38 23.47 -10.62
C THR A 130 -10.42 22.11 -11.29
N ASP A 131 -11.38 21.26 -10.90
CA ASP A 131 -11.63 19.99 -11.60
C ASP A 131 -11.92 20.21 -13.10
N SER A 132 -12.58 21.31 -13.45
CA SER A 132 -12.96 21.61 -14.82
C SER A 132 -11.80 21.93 -15.74
N ASN A 133 -10.69 22.48 -15.22
CA ASN A 133 -9.55 22.94 -16.01
C ASN A 133 -8.26 22.11 -15.82
N SER A 134 -8.13 21.35 -14.73
CA SER A 134 -6.96 20.50 -14.44
C SER A 134 -7.16 19.04 -14.85
N SER A 135 -8.02 18.78 -15.84
CA SER A 135 -8.33 17.44 -16.33
C SER A 135 -7.50 17.09 -17.57
N PHE A 136 -6.83 15.95 -17.57
CA PHE A 136 -5.91 15.58 -18.64
C PHE A 136 -5.77 14.07 -18.85
N THR A 137 -5.08 13.71 -19.93
CA THR A 137 -4.75 12.33 -20.31
C THR A 137 -3.25 12.12 -20.19
N VAL A 138 -2.84 10.92 -19.74
CA VAL A 138 -1.44 10.48 -19.71
C VAL A 138 -1.32 9.17 -20.46
N SER A 139 -0.35 9.08 -21.38
CA SER A 139 -0.15 7.90 -22.21
C SER A 139 1.34 7.54 -22.37
N VAL A 140 1.61 6.24 -22.53
CA VAL A 140 2.93 5.67 -22.81
C VAL A 140 2.78 4.63 -23.91
N GLY A 141 3.42 4.85 -25.06
CA GLY A 141 3.24 3.98 -26.23
C GLY A 141 1.77 3.87 -26.65
N SER A 142 1.27 2.64 -26.75
CA SER A 142 -0.14 2.33 -27.03
C SER A 142 -1.05 2.40 -25.79
N TYR A 143 -0.50 2.57 -24.60
CA TYR A 143 -1.26 2.52 -23.36
C TYR A 143 -1.75 3.90 -22.93
N THR A 144 -3.03 4.00 -22.58
CA THR A 144 -3.60 5.18 -21.91
C THR A 144 -3.65 4.89 -20.41
N LEU A 145 -2.70 5.45 -19.66
CA LEU A 145 -2.58 5.26 -18.22
C LEU A 145 -3.70 6.00 -17.46
N LEU A 146 -3.96 7.24 -17.87
CA LEU A 146 -4.96 8.12 -17.26
C LEU A 146 -5.73 8.84 -18.36
N ARG A 147 -7.04 9.03 -18.20
CA ARG A 147 -7.87 9.81 -19.13
C ARG A 147 -8.91 10.64 -18.41
N ASN A 148 -9.08 11.89 -18.83
CA ASN A 148 -9.92 12.88 -18.16
C ASN A 148 -9.67 12.89 -16.63
N PHE A 149 -8.41 12.67 -16.26
CA PHE A 149 -7.99 12.48 -14.88
C PHE A 149 -7.98 13.80 -14.14
N SER A 150 -8.49 13.80 -12.92
CA SER A 150 -8.52 14.97 -12.05
C SER A 150 -7.85 14.61 -10.73
N ALA A 151 -6.65 15.16 -10.53
CA ALA A 151 -5.91 14.89 -9.32
C ALA A 151 -6.68 15.35 -8.06
N LEU A 152 -7.38 16.49 -8.16
CA LEU A 152 -8.17 17.06 -7.07
C LEU A 152 -9.30 16.13 -6.63
N LEU A 153 -10.09 15.59 -7.56
CA LEU A 153 -11.19 14.69 -7.20
C LEU A 153 -10.66 13.37 -6.61
N THR A 154 -9.57 12.86 -7.15
CA THR A 154 -8.97 11.61 -6.66
C THR A 154 -8.43 11.76 -5.24
N THR A 155 -7.66 12.81 -4.94
CA THR A 155 -7.13 13.03 -3.59
C THR A 155 -8.24 13.33 -2.58
N GLN A 156 -9.28 14.07 -2.96
CA GLN A 156 -10.47 14.29 -2.13
C GLN A 156 -11.19 12.98 -1.79
N ALA A 157 -11.35 12.08 -2.76
CA ALA A 157 -11.97 10.77 -2.53
C ALA A 157 -11.13 9.87 -1.62
N MET A 158 -9.80 9.98 -1.70
CA MET A 158 -8.85 9.25 -0.85
C MET A 158 -8.62 9.91 0.52
N ASN A 159 -9.15 11.12 0.75
CA ASN A 159 -8.86 11.94 1.92
C ASN A 159 -7.34 12.14 2.14
N ARG A 160 -6.60 12.39 1.06
CA ARG A 160 -5.17 12.73 1.06
C ARG A 160 -4.95 14.11 0.45
N ASP A 161 -3.83 14.76 0.75
CA ASP A 161 -3.46 16.05 0.15
C ASP A 161 -2.72 15.88 -1.18
N TYR A 162 -1.95 14.80 -1.31
CA TYR A 162 -1.17 14.43 -2.49
C TYR A 162 -1.32 12.93 -2.76
N MET A 163 -0.86 12.49 -3.93
CA MET A 163 -0.88 11.07 -4.28
C MET A 163 0.21 10.69 -5.28
N THR A 164 0.44 9.38 -5.36
CA THR A 164 1.28 8.72 -6.35
C THR A 164 0.43 7.75 -7.15
N LYS A 165 0.61 7.71 -8.47
CA LYS A 165 0.05 6.69 -9.35
C LYS A 165 1.19 5.84 -9.88
N GLU A 166 1.16 4.53 -9.61
CA GLU A 166 2.18 3.58 -10.07
C GLU A 166 1.62 2.69 -11.18
N PHE A 167 2.38 2.57 -12.27
CA PHE A 167 2.07 1.73 -13.40
C PHE A 167 3.25 0.80 -13.70
N SER A 168 2.98 -0.40 -14.19
CA SER A 168 3.98 -1.34 -14.70
C SER A 168 3.75 -1.53 -16.20
N VAL A 169 4.72 -1.11 -17.01
CA VAL A 169 4.61 -1.13 -18.48
C VAL A 169 5.87 -1.76 -19.07
N ASN A 170 5.70 -2.64 -20.06
CA ASN A 170 6.81 -3.14 -20.84
C ASN A 170 7.17 -2.17 -21.97
N VAL A 171 8.45 -1.84 -22.10
CA VAL A 171 8.95 -0.96 -23.16
C VAL A 171 9.82 -1.79 -24.10
N SER A 172 9.45 -1.89 -25.37
CA SER A 172 10.20 -2.67 -26.37
C SER A 172 11.35 -1.89 -27.03
N SER A 173 11.38 -0.57 -26.87
CA SER A 173 12.37 0.31 -27.49
C SER A 173 13.37 0.88 -26.47
N ASN A 174 14.43 1.53 -26.95
CA ASN A 174 15.42 2.20 -26.10
C ASN A 174 14.94 3.55 -25.53
N THR A 175 13.66 3.88 -25.72
CA THR A 175 13.07 5.15 -25.29
C THR A 175 11.67 4.95 -24.73
N LEU A 176 11.39 5.61 -23.60
CA LEU A 176 10.05 5.70 -23.03
C LEU A 176 9.52 7.12 -23.26
N ASN A 177 8.44 7.22 -24.05
CA ASN A 177 7.76 8.48 -24.32
C ASN A 177 6.52 8.62 -23.44
N LEU A 178 6.58 9.50 -22.44
CA LEU A 178 5.49 9.77 -21.51
C LEU A 178 4.81 11.09 -21.91
N THR A 179 3.56 10.99 -22.36
CA THR A 179 2.83 12.11 -22.93
C THR A 179 1.72 12.59 -22.00
N PHE A 180 1.66 13.89 -21.76
CA PHE A 180 0.59 14.59 -21.04
C PHE A 180 -0.21 15.43 -22.04
N ALA A 181 -1.52 15.24 -22.07
CA ALA A 181 -2.42 15.96 -22.97
C ALA A 181 -3.59 16.58 -22.17
N PRO A 182 -3.64 17.92 -22.02
CA PRO A 182 -4.80 18.60 -21.44
C PRO A 182 -6.08 18.25 -22.18
N SER A 183 -7.21 18.22 -21.47
CA SER A 183 -8.50 17.93 -22.10
C SER A 183 -8.87 19.00 -23.14
N SER A 184 -9.26 18.55 -24.34
CA SER A 184 -9.73 19.43 -25.42
C SER A 184 -11.16 19.93 -25.17
N GLY A 185 -11.50 21.11 -25.70
CA GLY A 185 -12.87 21.62 -25.73
C GLY A 185 -13.31 22.47 -24.53
N LYS A 186 -12.37 22.86 -23.66
CA LYS A 186 -12.58 23.85 -22.59
C LYS A 186 -11.44 24.86 -22.63
N GLU A 187 -11.74 26.13 -22.41
CA GLU A 187 -10.72 27.18 -22.32
C GLU A 187 -9.88 26.99 -21.05
N ASN A 188 -8.58 27.32 -21.15
CA ASN A 188 -7.64 27.32 -20.03
C ASN A 188 -7.43 25.95 -19.35
N THR A 189 -7.61 24.84 -20.07
CA THR A 189 -7.25 23.53 -19.54
C THR A 189 -5.74 23.34 -19.49
N PHE A 190 -5.29 22.58 -18.50
CA PHE A 190 -3.88 22.23 -18.36
C PHE A 190 -3.72 20.83 -17.78
N ALA A 191 -2.57 20.24 -18.06
CA ALA A 191 -2.03 19.07 -17.39
C ALA A 191 -0.92 19.53 -16.46
N PHE A 192 -0.61 18.75 -15.44
CA PHE A 192 0.53 19.02 -14.58
C PHE A 192 1.08 17.73 -13.99
N VAL A 193 2.32 17.80 -13.50
CA VAL A 193 2.97 16.72 -12.76
C VAL A 193 4.00 17.33 -11.82
N ASN A 194 4.09 16.79 -10.59
CA ASN A 194 5.05 17.23 -9.58
C ASN A 194 6.34 16.40 -9.63
N GLY A 195 6.22 15.10 -9.87
CA GLY A 195 7.36 14.20 -9.96
C GLY A 195 7.08 13.06 -10.91
N ILE A 196 8.15 12.58 -11.55
CA ILE A 196 8.14 11.38 -12.38
C ILE A 196 9.27 10.48 -11.88
N GLU A 197 8.95 9.23 -11.60
CA GLU A 197 9.94 8.21 -11.27
C GLU A 197 9.81 7.04 -12.25
N ILE A 198 10.95 6.56 -12.77
CA ILE A 198 11.05 5.40 -13.65
C ILE A 198 12.07 4.44 -13.07
N VAL A 199 11.62 3.22 -12.76
CA VAL A 199 12.46 2.16 -12.18
C VAL A 199 12.37 0.92 -13.05
N SER A 200 13.51 0.42 -13.52
CA SER A 200 13.57 -0.89 -14.18
C SER A 200 13.20 -2.01 -13.23
N THR A 201 12.45 -3.00 -13.71
CA THR A 201 12.03 -4.14 -12.89
C THR A 201 12.46 -5.44 -13.55
N PRO A 202 12.69 -6.50 -12.76
CA PRO A 202 12.69 -7.86 -13.31
C PRO A 202 11.29 -8.20 -13.84
N GLN A 203 11.19 -9.33 -14.56
CA GLN A 203 9.89 -9.94 -14.83
C GLN A 203 9.36 -10.48 -13.50
N ILE A 204 8.36 -9.80 -12.92
CA ILE A 204 7.76 -10.16 -11.62
C ILE A 204 6.29 -10.56 -11.74
N PHE A 205 5.74 -10.61 -12.96
CA PHE A 205 4.32 -10.87 -13.23
C PHE A 205 4.08 -12.01 -14.24
N ASP A 206 5.12 -12.59 -14.82
CA ASP A 206 4.98 -13.59 -15.89
C ASP A 206 4.53 -14.98 -15.38
N GLY A 207 4.46 -15.15 -14.06
CA GLY A 207 4.04 -16.39 -13.41
C GLY A 207 4.98 -17.56 -13.66
N SER A 208 6.23 -17.28 -14.06
CA SER A 208 7.28 -18.29 -14.24
C SER A 208 7.82 -18.82 -12.92
N ASP A 209 7.62 -18.05 -11.85
CA ASP A 209 8.05 -18.25 -10.48
C ASP A 209 6.93 -18.75 -9.54
N THR A 210 5.68 -18.77 -10.02
CA THR A 210 4.55 -19.36 -9.28
C THR A 210 4.41 -20.85 -9.56
N PHE A 211 3.83 -21.58 -8.60
CA PHE A 211 3.46 -23.01 -8.76
C PHE A 211 2.50 -23.27 -9.94
N SER A 212 1.87 -22.21 -10.48
CA SER A 212 1.01 -22.23 -11.68
C SER A 212 0.73 -20.81 -12.18
N GLN A 213 0.41 -20.66 -13.48
CA GLN A 213 -0.10 -19.39 -14.03
C GLN A 213 -1.32 -18.85 -13.24
N PRO A 214 -1.53 -17.52 -13.17
CA PRO A 214 -2.66 -16.94 -12.46
C PRO A 214 -4.00 -17.46 -12.98
N GLN A 215 -4.77 -18.10 -12.10
CA GLN A 215 -6.09 -18.64 -12.43
C GLN A 215 -7.18 -17.58 -12.22
N ILE A 216 -8.18 -17.58 -13.10
CA ILE A 216 -9.38 -16.77 -12.92
C ILE A 216 -10.25 -17.42 -11.86
N VAL A 217 -10.45 -16.72 -10.74
CA VAL A 217 -11.21 -17.21 -9.59
C VAL A 217 -12.60 -17.69 -10.00
N GLY A 218 -12.98 -18.87 -9.55
CA GLY A 218 -14.27 -19.51 -9.88
C GLY A 218 -14.28 -20.22 -11.23
N THR A 219 -13.15 -20.31 -11.94
CA THR A 219 -13.01 -21.02 -13.22
C THR A 219 -11.72 -21.84 -13.25
N THR A 220 -11.55 -22.65 -14.30
CA THR A 220 -10.27 -23.36 -14.58
C THR A 220 -9.40 -22.61 -15.59
N SER A 221 -9.84 -21.45 -16.06
CA SER A 221 -9.14 -20.65 -17.08
C SER A 221 -8.00 -19.86 -16.44
N THR A 222 -6.89 -19.72 -17.16
CA THR A 222 -5.79 -18.84 -16.79
C THR A 222 -5.82 -17.56 -17.61
N LEU A 223 -5.18 -16.50 -17.08
CA LEU A 223 -4.88 -15.29 -17.85
C LEU A 223 -3.39 -15.02 -17.72
N THR A 224 -2.70 -15.00 -18.86
CA THR A 224 -1.27 -14.72 -18.93
C THR A 224 -1.02 -13.21 -18.90
N ILE A 225 -0.09 -12.77 -18.06
CA ILE A 225 0.39 -11.39 -18.04
C ILE A 225 1.72 -11.38 -18.80
N ASP A 226 1.71 -10.76 -19.97
CA ASP A 226 2.83 -10.77 -20.91
C ASP A 226 3.38 -9.36 -21.15
N GLU A 227 4.23 -9.22 -22.17
CA GLU A 227 4.78 -7.93 -22.59
C GLU A 227 3.75 -6.93 -23.16
N HIS A 228 2.53 -7.37 -23.47
CA HIS A 228 1.45 -6.52 -23.94
C HIS A 228 0.51 -6.10 -22.80
N THR A 229 0.73 -6.60 -21.59
CA THR A 229 -0.09 -6.30 -20.41
C THR A 229 0.56 -5.21 -19.55
N ALA A 230 -0.09 -4.06 -19.51
CA ALA A 230 0.20 -2.95 -18.60
C ALA A 230 -0.66 -3.08 -17.33
N LEU A 231 -0.08 -2.72 -16.20
CA LEU A 231 -0.74 -2.80 -14.90
C LEU A 231 -0.73 -1.45 -14.19
N GLU A 232 -1.75 -1.21 -13.38
CA GLU A 232 -1.80 -0.12 -12.41
C GLU A 232 -1.85 -0.72 -11.00
N THR A 233 -0.95 -0.31 -10.11
CA THR A 233 -0.98 -0.73 -8.70
C THR A 233 -2.14 0.00 -8.01
N VAL A 234 -3.10 -0.76 -7.49
CA VAL A 234 -4.27 -0.25 -6.76
C VAL A 234 -3.98 -0.22 -5.27
N VAL A 235 -3.44 -1.32 -4.75
CA VAL A 235 -3.13 -1.54 -3.34
C VAL A 235 -1.85 -2.35 -3.23
N ARG A 236 -0.99 -2.02 -2.25
CA ARG A 236 0.19 -2.81 -1.85
C ARG A 236 0.34 -2.69 -0.33
N LEU A 237 0.16 -3.80 0.39
CA LEU A 237 0.06 -3.82 1.85
C LEU A 237 1.10 -4.73 2.48
N ASN A 238 1.73 -4.23 3.55
CA ASN A 238 2.46 -5.01 4.52
C ASN A 238 1.48 -5.47 5.62
N VAL A 239 0.99 -6.71 5.53
CA VAL A 239 -0.13 -7.18 6.35
C VAL A 239 0.33 -7.48 7.77
N GLY A 240 -0.27 -6.79 8.73
CA GLY A 240 0.10 -6.86 10.14
C GLY A 240 1.42 -6.18 10.50
N GLY A 241 2.07 -5.54 9.53
CA GLY A 241 3.28 -4.76 9.72
C GLY A 241 3.04 -3.25 9.66
N GLN A 242 4.13 -2.48 9.76
CA GLN A 242 4.11 -1.03 9.52
C GLN A 242 4.32 -0.72 8.03
N SER A 243 3.97 0.49 7.62
CA SER A 243 4.29 0.96 6.28
C SER A 243 5.80 0.87 6.00
N VAL A 244 6.15 0.42 4.80
CA VAL A 244 7.53 0.26 4.33
C VAL A 244 7.84 1.37 3.35
N SER A 245 8.88 2.14 3.63
CA SER A 245 9.29 3.25 2.76
C SER A 245 9.94 2.71 1.47
N PRO A 246 9.97 3.51 0.38
CA PRO A 246 10.64 3.10 -0.86
C PRO A 246 12.10 2.68 -0.68
N VAL A 247 12.84 3.26 0.28
CA VAL A 247 14.25 2.92 0.50
C VAL A 247 14.46 1.64 1.32
N ASP A 248 13.41 1.18 1.99
CA ASP A 248 13.39 -0.07 2.76
C ASP A 248 12.77 -1.23 1.96
N ASP A 249 12.34 -0.99 0.71
CA ASP A 249 11.96 -2.03 -0.24
C ASP A 249 13.20 -2.77 -0.79
N SER A 250 12.97 -3.87 -1.48
CA SER A 250 14.03 -4.73 -2.02
C SER A 250 14.63 -4.24 -3.35
N GLY A 251 14.76 -2.91 -3.49
CA GLY A 251 15.41 -2.25 -4.63
C GLY A 251 14.48 -1.80 -5.77
N LEU A 252 13.18 -2.08 -5.67
CA LEU A 252 12.17 -1.62 -6.63
C LEU A 252 11.50 -0.30 -6.22
N TYR A 253 11.84 0.22 -5.05
CA TYR A 253 11.33 1.48 -4.49
C TYR A 253 9.81 1.54 -4.35
N ARG A 254 9.17 0.40 -4.07
CA ARG A 254 7.75 0.32 -3.81
C ARG A 254 7.45 0.76 -2.38
N GLU A 255 6.32 1.45 -2.22
CA GLU A 255 5.75 1.73 -0.90
C GLU A 255 4.75 0.63 -0.54
N TRP A 256 4.86 0.08 0.67
CA TRP A 256 3.90 -0.88 1.22
C TRP A 256 3.14 -0.22 2.36
N ASP A 257 1.82 -0.14 2.28
CA ASP A 257 0.97 0.48 3.30
C ASP A 257 0.60 -0.52 4.42
N ASP A 258 0.24 -0.01 5.60
CA ASP A 258 -0.44 -0.81 6.64
C ASP A 258 -1.80 -1.33 6.11
N ASP A 259 -2.15 -2.57 6.46
CA ASP A 259 -3.37 -3.21 6.01
C ASP A 259 -4.62 -2.83 6.81
N SER A 260 -4.45 -2.27 8.01
CA SER A 260 -5.55 -1.97 8.94
C SER A 260 -6.71 -1.14 8.34
N PRO A 261 -6.47 -0.13 7.46
CA PRO A 261 -7.55 0.62 6.81
C PRO A 261 -8.44 -0.21 5.86
N TYR A 262 -7.97 -1.38 5.43
CA TYR A 262 -8.66 -2.24 4.47
C TYR A 262 -9.43 -3.38 5.15
N ILE A 263 -9.25 -3.59 6.46
CA ILE A 263 -9.95 -4.64 7.19
C ILE A 263 -11.44 -4.33 7.31
N TYR A 264 -12.27 -5.33 6.99
CA TYR A 264 -13.71 -5.25 7.15
C TYR A 264 -14.19 -5.87 8.46
N GLY A 265 -15.17 -5.21 9.09
CA GLY A 265 -15.85 -5.71 10.27
C GLY A 265 -15.17 -5.32 11.59
N ALA A 266 -15.78 -5.74 12.70
CA ALA A 266 -15.28 -5.43 14.05
C ALA A 266 -14.17 -6.38 14.53
N VAL A 267 -14.02 -7.54 13.88
CA VAL A 267 -13.03 -8.55 14.24
C VAL A 267 -11.83 -8.42 13.32
N VAL A 268 -10.79 -7.76 13.82
CA VAL A 268 -9.60 -7.38 13.03
C VAL A 268 -8.45 -8.38 13.11
N GLY A 269 -8.67 -9.54 13.74
CA GLY A 269 -7.62 -10.54 13.97
C GLY A 269 -6.54 -10.05 14.95
N MET A 270 -5.35 -10.64 14.84
CA MET A 270 -4.15 -10.26 15.60
C MET A 270 -2.94 -10.15 14.69
N THR A 271 -2.10 -9.14 14.90
CA THR A 271 -0.84 -8.97 14.20
C THR A 271 0.32 -9.53 15.02
N TYR A 272 1.37 -10.00 14.35
CA TYR A 272 2.59 -10.46 15.01
C TYR A 272 3.80 -10.35 14.08
N PRO A 273 4.98 -10.07 14.64
CA PRO A 273 6.24 -10.23 13.94
C PRO A 273 6.68 -11.69 13.95
N LYS A 274 7.67 -12.02 13.13
CA LYS A 274 8.36 -13.32 13.17
C LYS A 274 9.01 -13.57 14.54
N ASP A 275 9.05 -14.82 14.94
CA ASP A 275 9.80 -15.19 16.14
C ASP A 275 11.31 -14.88 16.00
N PRO A 276 12.02 -14.57 17.11
CA PRO A 276 13.44 -14.18 17.05
C PRO A 276 14.34 -15.19 16.34
N ASN A 277 14.04 -16.49 16.48
CA ASN A 277 14.83 -17.59 15.89
C ASN A 277 14.43 -17.93 14.44
N VAL A 278 13.42 -17.25 13.88
CA VAL A 278 13.01 -17.45 12.49
C VAL A 278 13.77 -16.47 11.59
N THR A 279 14.38 -17.00 10.54
CA THR A 279 15.04 -16.21 9.49
C THR A 279 14.23 -16.34 8.21
N ILE A 280 13.99 -15.23 7.52
CA ILE A 280 13.36 -15.26 6.19
C ILE A 280 14.38 -15.79 5.19
N LYS A 281 14.02 -16.87 4.50
CA LYS A 281 14.90 -17.61 3.58
C LYS A 281 14.24 -17.66 2.21
N TYR A 282 14.66 -16.76 1.33
CA TYR A 282 14.27 -16.77 -0.07
C TYR A 282 14.86 -17.97 -0.81
N SER A 283 14.16 -18.42 -1.84
CA SER A 283 14.61 -19.46 -2.79
C SER A 283 15.04 -18.82 -4.11
N ASP A 284 15.66 -19.62 -4.98
CA ASP A 284 15.98 -19.17 -6.34
C ASP A 284 14.70 -18.88 -7.16
N THR A 285 13.60 -19.58 -6.82
CA THR A 285 12.27 -19.41 -7.41
C THR A 285 11.55 -18.17 -6.88
N ILE A 286 11.81 -17.74 -5.65
CA ILE A 286 11.18 -16.56 -5.03
C ILE A 286 12.28 -15.63 -4.50
N PRO A 287 12.80 -14.73 -5.35
CA PRO A 287 13.85 -13.80 -4.96
C PRO A 287 13.37 -12.71 -4.00
N GLU A 288 14.30 -12.10 -3.27
CA GLU A 288 14.03 -11.02 -2.31
C GLU A 288 13.30 -9.81 -2.93
N TYR A 289 13.50 -9.55 -4.22
CA TYR A 289 12.83 -8.45 -4.92
C TYR A 289 11.31 -8.66 -5.09
N ILE A 290 10.78 -9.87 -4.91
CA ILE A 290 9.34 -10.13 -4.95
C ILE A 290 8.63 -9.34 -3.84
N ALA A 291 9.12 -9.42 -2.61
CA ALA A 291 8.72 -8.54 -1.51
C ALA A 291 9.83 -8.54 -0.43
N PRO A 292 10.08 -7.39 0.22
CA PRO A 292 11.20 -7.26 1.15
C PRO A 292 11.01 -8.11 2.40
N PRO A 293 12.10 -8.45 3.14
CA PRO A 293 12.03 -9.32 4.31
C PRO A 293 11.07 -8.83 5.39
N VAL A 294 10.86 -7.52 5.49
CA VAL A 294 9.94 -6.91 6.44
C VAL A 294 8.48 -7.28 6.17
N VAL A 295 8.09 -7.52 4.91
CA VAL A 295 6.72 -7.95 4.55
C VAL A 295 6.49 -9.38 5.01
N TYR A 296 7.41 -10.29 4.66
CA TYR A 296 7.32 -11.68 5.12
C TYR A 296 7.60 -11.86 6.61
N GLY A 297 8.22 -10.86 7.26
CA GLY A 297 8.55 -10.86 8.68
C GLY A 297 7.40 -10.43 9.59
N THR A 298 6.25 -10.03 9.04
CA THR A 298 5.02 -9.70 9.77
C THR A 298 3.83 -10.41 9.17
N ALA A 299 2.78 -10.62 9.98
CA ALA A 299 1.53 -11.19 9.50
C ALA A 299 0.34 -10.72 10.34
N ARG A 300 -0.85 -10.87 9.77
CA ARG A 300 -2.12 -10.84 10.50
C ARG A 300 -2.77 -12.22 10.47
N SER A 301 -3.14 -12.74 11.64
CA SER A 301 -3.93 -13.97 11.78
C SER A 301 -5.26 -13.74 12.46
N MET A 302 -6.06 -14.80 12.64
CA MET A 302 -7.36 -14.72 13.28
C MET A 302 -7.30 -14.68 14.81
N GLY A 303 -6.19 -15.14 15.40
CA GLY A 303 -5.99 -15.22 16.84
C GLY A 303 -5.88 -16.65 17.39
N PRO A 304 -5.67 -16.83 18.70
CA PRO A 304 -5.36 -18.13 19.30
C PRO A 304 -6.60 -18.99 19.60
N ASN A 305 -7.81 -18.42 19.52
CA ASN A 305 -9.03 -19.11 19.92
C ASN A 305 -9.73 -19.75 18.72
N ALA A 306 -9.52 -21.06 18.55
CA ALA A 306 -10.13 -21.86 17.47
C ALA A 306 -11.65 -21.71 17.38
N LEU A 307 -12.37 -21.69 18.51
CA LEU A 307 -13.83 -21.56 18.52
C LEU A 307 -14.26 -20.19 17.98
N VAL A 308 -13.49 -19.13 18.22
CA VAL A 308 -13.77 -17.81 17.65
C VAL A 308 -13.46 -17.81 16.15
N ASN A 309 -12.28 -18.31 15.78
CA ASN A 309 -11.80 -18.31 14.39
C ASN A 309 -12.75 -19.05 13.44
N LEU A 310 -13.40 -20.12 13.89
CA LEU A 310 -14.38 -20.85 13.08
C LEU A 310 -15.65 -20.05 12.75
N ASN A 311 -15.95 -18.98 13.49
CA ASN A 311 -17.21 -18.24 13.39
C ASN A 311 -17.13 -16.91 12.60
N TYR A 312 -15.99 -16.58 11.99
CA TYR A 312 -15.86 -15.38 11.15
C TYR A 312 -14.80 -15.57 10.08
N LYS A 313 -14.83 -14.78 9.00
CA LYS A 313 -13.73 -14.71 8.03
C LYS A 313 -12.88 -13.47 8.26
N LEU A 314 -11.56 -13.61 8.29
CA LEU A 314 -10.66 -12.47 8.32
C LEU A 314 -10.65 -11.83 6.93
N THR A 315 -11.09 -10.57 6.82
CA THR A 315 -11.54 -10.00 5.53
C THR A 315 -10.93 -8.64 5.26
N TRP A 316 -10.44 -8.43 4.04
CA TRP A 316 -9.99 -7.16 3.48
C TRP A 316 -10.91 -6.73 2.33
N ILE A 317 -11.13 -5.41 2.20
CA ILE A 317 -11.87 -4.81 1.10
C ILE A 317 -11.03 -3.72 0.44
N ALA A 318 -10.89 -3.81 -0.89
CA ALA A 318 -10.32 -2.76 -1.72
C ALA A 318 -11.38 -2.25 -2.72
N THR A 319 -11.55 -0.94 -2.82
CA THR A 319 -12.39 -0.36 -3.86
C THR A 319 -11.65 -0.37 -5.20
N VAL A 320 -12.26 -0.98 -6.21
CA VAL A 320 -11.71 -1.17 -7.55
C VAL A 320 -12.65 -0.60 -8.60
N ASP A 321 -12.11 -0.27 -9.78
CA ASP A 321 -12.91 0.20 -10.90
C ASP A 321 -13.61 -0.96 -11.64
N ALA A 322 -14.86 -0.74 -12.06
CA ALA A 322 -15.58 -1.70 -12.89
C ALA A 322 -15.03 -1.73 -14.33
N GLY A 323 -15.20 -2.87 -15.01
CA GLY A 323 -14.82 -3.09 -16.40
C GLY A 323 -13.44 -3.71 -16.61
N PHE A 324 -12.73 -4.10 -15.54
CA PHE A 324 -11.35 -4.55 -15.60
C PHE A 324 -11.10 -5.91 -14.95
N TYR A 325 -10.05 -6.57 -15.41
CA TYR A 325 -9.41 -7.67 -14.70
C TYR A 325 -8.42 -7.12 -13.67
N TYR A 326 -8.29 -7.84 -12.56
CA TYR A 326 -7.34 -7.54 -11.50
C TYR A 326 -6.50 -8.76 -11.18
N LEU A 327 -5.20 -8.57 -11.07
CA LEU A 327 -4.28 -9.50 -10.43
C LEU A 327 -4.30 -9.23 -8.93
N VAL A 328 -4.59 -10.27 -8.14
CA VAL A 328 -4.51 -10.27 -6.69
C VAL A 328 -3.37 -11.20 -6.30
N ARG A 329 -2.30 -10.64 -5.74
CA ARG A 329 -1.14 -11.37 -5.23
C ARG A 329 -1.18 -11.43 -3.72
N LEU A 330 -1.18 -12.64 -3.17
CA LEU A 330 -1.18 -12.90 -1.73
C LEU A 330 0.20 -13.43 -1.33
N HIS A 331 0.85 -12.76 -0.38
CA HIS A 331 2.15 -13.17 0.14
C HIS A 331 1.99 -13.91 1.47
N PHE A 332 2.63 -15.07 1.57
CA PHE A 332 2.61 -15.90 2.78
C PHE A 332 4.01 -16.29 3.21
N CYS A 333 4.23 -16.36 4.52
CA CYS A 333 5.40 -16.93 5.15
C CYS A 333 4.99 -17.33 6.56
N GLU A 334 5.07 -18.61 6.88
CA GLU A 334 4.82 -19.07 8.24
C GLU A 334 6.01 -18.65 9.11
N ILE A 335 5.75 -17.89 10.18
CA ILE A 335 6.80 -17.14 10.91
C ILE A 335 6.77 -17.31 12.43
N ILE A 336 5.90 -18.18 12.95
CA ILE A 336 5.76 -18.39 14.39
C ILE A 336 5.88 -19.85 14.81
N TYR A 337 6.54 -20.09 15.94
CA TYR A 337 6.39 -21.32 16.69
C TYR A 337 5.04 -21.32 17.43
N PRO A 338 4.36 -22.47 17.55
CA PRO A 338 4.82 -23.82 17.21
C PRO A 338 4.53 -24.30 15.77
N VAL A 339 4.03 -23.44 14.88
CA VAL A 339 3.59 -23.85 13.52
C VAL A 339 4.80 -24.09 12.62
N THR A 340 5.19 -25.36 12.50
CA THR A 340 6.47 -25.77 11.89
C THR A 340 6.35 -26.95 10.95
N LYS A 341 5.17 -27.54 10.83
CA LYS A 341 4.92 -28.76 10.05
C LYS A 341 3.63 -28.62 9.26
N VAL A 342 3.57 -29.39 8.19
CA VAL A 342 2.35 -29.60 7.39
C VAL A 342 1.18 -30.04 8.29
N ASN A 343 -0.02 -29.59 7.94
CA ASN A 343 -1.30 -29.76 8.60
C ASN A 343 -1.39 -29.15 10.01
N MET A 344 -0.47 -28.26 10.38
CA MET A 344 -0.62 -27.49 11.62
C MET A 344 -1.57 -26.30 11.46
N ARG A 345 -1.50 -25.59 10.33
CA ARG A 345 -2.43 -24.50 10.00
C ARG A 345 -2.86 -24.66 8.55
N VAL A 346 -4.17 -24.85 8.35
CA VAL A 346 -4.75 -25.03 7.02
C VAL A 346 -5.99 -24.16 6.90
N PHE A 347 -6.10 -23.39 5.82
CA PHE A 347 -7.17 -22.42 5.64
C PHE A 347 -7.58 -22.26 4.18
N ASP A 348 -8.81 -21.84 3.97
CA ASP A 348 -9.35 -21.51 2.66
C ASP A 348 -9.16 -20.02 2.35
N VAL A 349 -8.89 -19.73 1.09
CA VAL A 349 -8.79 -18.38 0.54
C VAL A 349 -10.02 -18.11 -0.33
N PHE A 350 -10.72 -17.02 -0.05
CA PHE A 350 -11.85 -16.56 -0.83
C PHE A 350 -11.54 -15.20 -1.46
N ILE A 351 -11.85 -15.06 -2.76
CA ILE A 351 -11.81 -13.79 -3.46
C ILE A 351 -13.20 -13.53 -4.04
N ASN A 352 -13.79 -12.39 -3.69
CA ASN A 352 -15.15 -12.00 -4.05
C ASN A 352 -16.20 -13.09 -3.75
N ASN A 353 -16.13 -13.66 -2.54
CA ASN A 353 -16.98 -14.77 -2.06
C ASN A 353 -16.86 -16.10 -2.82
N MET A 354 -15.94 -16.21 -3.76
CA MET A 354 -15.62 -17.47 -4.45
C MET A 354 -14.37 -18.08 -3.84
N THR A 355 -14.31 -19.42 -3.77
CA THR A 355 -13.11 -20.14 -3.33
C THR A 355 -12.01 -19.97 -4.36
N ALA A 356 -10.90 -19.35 -3.95
CA ALA A 356 -9.68 -19.19 -4.75
C ALA A 356 -8.70 -20.34 -4.46
N VAL A 357 -8.56 -20.72 -3.19
CA VAL A 357 -7.78 -21.90 -2.77
C VAL A 357 -8.54 -22.60 -1.65
N GLN A 358 -8.64 -23.93 -1.74
CA GLN A 358 -9.16 -24.76 -0.67
C GLN A 358 -7.99 -25.48 0.02
N GLY A 359 -7.96 -25.44 1.35
CA GLY A 359 -6.99 -26.16 2.16
C GLY A 359 -5.55 -25.68 1.97
N LEU A 360 -5.31 -24.36 1.88
CA LEU A 360 -3.96 -23.80 1.81
C LEU A 360 -3.19 -24.10 3.10
N ASP A 361 -2.02 -24.71 2.93
CA ASP A 361 -1.03 -24.93 3.97
C ASP A 361 0.29 -24.31 3.52
N VAL A 362 0.69 -23.21 4.16
CA VAL A 362 1.90 -22.46 3.78
C VAL A 362 3.14 -23.35 3.84
N ILE A 363 3.29 -24.18 4.88
CA ILE A 363 4.45 -25.08 5.03
C ILE A 363 4.48 -26.11 3.91
N ALA A 364 3.32 -26.64 3.51
CA ALA A 364 3.25 -27.63 2.43
C ALA A 364 3.56 -27.02 1.05
N TYR A 365 3.25 -25.74 0.85
CA TYR A 365 3.50 -25.04 -0.41
C TYR A 365 4.96 -24.55 -0.54
N THR A 366 5.69 -24.33 0.56
CA THR A 366 7.09 -23.87 0.48
C THR A 366 8.03 -24.90 -0.13
N GLU A 367 9.00 -24.45 -0.94
CA GLU A 367 10.05 -25.31 -1.49
C GLU A 367 10.90 -25.90 -0.36
N GLY A 368 10.99 -27.23 -0.29
CA GLY A 368 11.69 -27.95 0.78
C GLY A 368 10.96 -28.00 2.12
N GLY A 369 9.83 -27.28 2.26
CA GLY A 369 9.07 -27.16 3.50
C GLY A 369 9.77 -26.32 4.57
N GLY A 370 8.99 -25.55 5.34
CA GLY A 370 9.44 -25.05 6.64
C GLY A 370 9.10 -23.60 6.96
N ILE A 371 9.35 -23.24 8.22
CA ILE A 371 9.13 -21.91 8.77
C ILE A 371 10.14 -20.91 8.19
N GLY A 372 9.69 -19.69 7.93
CA GLY A 372 10.51 -18.60 7.40
C GLY A 372 10.78 -18.69 5.89
N VAL A 373 10.12 -19.61 5.16
CA VAL A 373 10.25 -19.69 3.69
C VAL A 373 9.04 -18.98 3.07
N PRO A 374 9.24 -17.92 2.27
CA PRO A 374 8.15 -17.17 1.67
C PRO A 374 7.57 -17.89 0.46
N ILE A 375 6.28 -17.71 0.23
CA ILE A 375 5.58 -17.99 -1.02
C ILE A 375 4.71 -16.81 -1.41
N TYR A 376 4.24 -16.80 -2.64
CA TYR A 376 3.11 -15.97 -3.01
C TYR A 376 2.19 -16.70 -3.98
N LEU A 377 0.93 -16.30 -4.05
CA LEU A 377 -0.08 -16.87 -4.94
C LEU A 377 -0.80 -15.75 -5.70
N ASP A 378 -0.96 -15.95 -7.00
CA ASP A 378 -1.57 -15.00 -7.91
C ASP A 378 -2.94 -15.48 -8.41
N PHE A 379 -3.91 -14.58 -8.37
CA PHE A 379 -5.28 -14.83 -8.81
C PHE A 379 -5.76 -13.71 -9.72
N ILE A 380 -6.64 -14.06 -10.66
CA ILE A 380 -7.28 -13.10 -11.56
C ILE A 380 -8.77 -13.01 -11.22
N VAL A 381 -9.28 -11.80 -11.10
CA VAL A 381 -10.71 -11.55 -10.88
C VAL A 381 -11.21 -10.47 -11.84
N PHE A 382 -12.38 -10.68 -12.42
CA PHE A 382 -13.03 -9.69 -13.31
C PHE A 382 -14.16 -8.98 -12.58
N PHE A 383 -14.19 -7.66 -12.69
CA PHE A 383 -15.30 -6.83 -12.22
C PHE A 383 -16.07 -6.29 -13.42
N PRO A 384 -17.26 -6.82 -13.75
CA PRO A 384 -18.02 -6.36 -14.91
C PRO A 384 -18.54 -4.94 -14.71
N ASN A 385 -18.73 -4.20 -15.81
CA ASN A 385 -19.45 -2.94 -15.74
C ASN A 385 -20.88 -3.18 -15.26
N THR A 386 -21.31 -2.46 -14.22
CA THR A 386 -22.69 -2.48 -13.74
C THR A 386 -23.30 -1.10 -13.91
N SER A 387 -24.61 -1.03 -14.20
CA SER A 387 -25.33 0.25 -14.28
C SER A 387 -25.39 1.00 -12.94
N ALA A 388 -25.04 0.33 -11.83
CA ALA A 388 -25.17 0.85 -10.48
C ALA A 388 -23.97 1.71 -10.04
N SER A 389 -22.75 1.33 -10.41
CA SER A 389 -21.54 2.02 -9.97
C SER A 389 -20.35 1.77 -10.90
N SER A 390 -19.54 2.81 -11.12
CA SER A 390 -18.23 2.68 -11.79
C SER A 390 -17.15 2.08 -10.89
N GLN A 391 -17.44 1.93 -9.60
CA GLN A 391 -16.55 1.33 -8.60
C GLN A 391 -17.25 0.18 -7.87
N GLN A 392 -16.49 -0.85 -7.52
CA GLN A 392 -16.95 -2.04 -6.83
C GLN A 392 -15.98 -2.40 -5.70
N ASP A 393 -16.46 -3.18 -4.74
CA ASP A 393 -15.63 -3.66 -3.65
C ASP A 393 -15.06 -5.04 -4.00
N LEU A 394 -13.74 -5.17 -3.96
CA LEU A 394 -13.02 -6.43 -4.07
C LEU A 394 -12.79 -6.97 -2.66
N TRP A 395 -13.37 -8.14 -2.39
CA TRP A 395 -13.28 -8.81 -1.10
C TRP A 395 -12.21 -9.91 -1.13
N ILE A 396 -11.29 -9.89 -0.19
CA ILE A 396 -10.41 -11.04 0.11
C ILE A 396 -10.76 -11.52 1.51
N ALA A 397 -11.00 -12.81 1.68
CA ALA A 397 -11.33 -13.37 2.97
C ALA A 397 -10.63 -14.71 3.21
N LEU A 398 -10.21 -14.94 4.45
CA LEU A 398 -9.57 -16.19 4.90
C LEU A 398 -10.41 -16.86 5.99
N HIS A 399 -10.46 -18.19 5.97
CA HIS A 399 -11.20 -18.98 6.96
C HIS A 399 -10.50 -20.33 7.23
N PRO A 400 -10.46 -20.85 8.46
CA PRO A 400 -9.81 -22.13 8.73
C PRO A 400 -10.52 -23.28 8.02
N ASP A 401 -9.77 -24.18 7.39
CA ASP A 401 -10.36 -25.36 6.76
C ASP A 401 -10.61 -26.44 7.82
N ILE A 402 -11.85 -26.90 7.89
CA ILE A 402 -12.30 -27.91 8.83
C ILE A 402 -12.04 -29.32 8.29
N SER A 403 -11.98 -29.47 6.97
CA SER A 403 -11.94 -30.74 6.27
C SER A 403 -10.63 -31.49 6.52
N ASN A 404 -9.50 -30.77 6.46
CA ASN A 404 -8.17 -31.33 6.72
C ASN A 404 -7.86 -31.59 8.21
N LYS A 405 -8.74 -31.13 9.12
CA LYS A 405 -8.59 -31.28 10.59
C LYS A 405 -7.21 -30.83 11.08
N PRO A 406 -6.79 -29.58 10.80
CA PRO A 406 -5.48 -29.08 11.21
C PRO A 406 -5.36 -28.98 12.73
N VAL A 407 -4.13 -28.90 13.22
CA VAL A 407 -3.85 -28.69 14.66
C VAL A 407 -4.43 -27.36 15.15
N TYR A 408 -4.31 -26.30 14.34
CA TYR A 408 -4.75 -24.95 14.64
C TYR A 408 -5.77 -24.48 13.59
N TYR A 409 -7.00 -24.21 14.03
CA TYR A 409 -8.01 -23.54 13.21
C TYR A 409 -7.71 -22.04 13.18
N ASN A 410 -6.86 -21.64 12.25
CA ASN A 410 -6.41 -20.26 12.07
C ASN A 410 -6.06 -20.02 10.60
N ALA A 411 -5.96 -18.77 10.20
CA ALA A 411 -5.50 -18.35 8.88
C ALA A 411 -4.52 -17.18 9.05
N GLU A 412 -3.68 -16.93 8.05
CA GLU A 412 -2.74 -15.80 8.08
C GLU A 412 -2.48 -15.23 6.69
N LEU A 413 -1.97 -13.99 6.67
CA LEU A 413 -1.48 -13.30 5.49
C LEU A 413 -0.34 -12.36 5.88
N ASN A 414 0.70 -12.28 5.06
CA ASN A 414 1.89 -11.44 5.29
C ASN A 414 1.93 -10.20 4.39
N GLY A 415 1.38 -10.29 3.17
CA GLY A 415 1.31 -9.17 2.24
C GLY A 415 0.20 -9.33 1.21
N LEU A 416 -0.24 -8.21 0.64
CA LEU A 416 -1.28 -8.15 -0.39
C LEU A 416 -0.92 -7.12 -1.45
N GLU A 417 -0.92 -7.51 -2.72
CA GLU A 417 -0.87 -6.58 -3.85
C GLU A 417 -2.08 -6.78 -4.76
N ILE A 418 -2.65 -5.67 -5.23
CA ILE A 418 -3.77 -5.67 -6.18
C ILE A 418 -3.40 -4.77 -7.35
N PHE A 419 -3.44 -5.33 -8.55
CA PHE A 419 -3.11 -4.63 -9.78
C PHE A 419 -4.28 -4.67 -10.75
N LYS A 420 -4.65 -3.53 -11.32
CA LYS A 420 -5.58 -3.46 -12.45
C LYS A 420 -4.83 -3.77 -13.74
N LEU A 421 -5.38 -4.63 -14.58
CA LEU A 421 -4.84 -4.93 -15.90
C LEU A 421 -5.50 -4.03 -16.95
N ASN A 422 -4.79 -3.66 -17.99
CA ASN A 422 -5.37 -2.89 -19.08
C ASN A 422 -6.48 -3.67 -19.81
N ASP A 423 -7.44 -2.94 -20.36
CA ASP A 423 -8.44 -3.54 -21.25
C ASP A 423 -7.82 -3.93 -22.62
N SER A 424 -8.60 -4.58 -23.48
CA SER A 424 -8.18 -4.99 -24.81
C SER A 424 -7.77 -3.85 -25.75
N THR A 425 -8.04 -2.60 -25.37
CA THR A 425 -7.66 -1.40 -26.13
C THR A 425 -6.45 -0.68 -25.52
N GLY A 426 -5.83 -1.24 -24.48
CA GLY A 426 -4.65 -0.69 -23.83
C GLY A 426 -4.95 0.39 -22.78
N ASN A 427 -6.20 0.51 -22.32
CA ASN A 427 -6.58 1.53 -21.34
C ASN A 427 -6.54 0.99 -19.90
N LEU A 428 -6.14 1.84 -18.95
CA LEU A 428 -6.17 1.56 -17.50
C LEU A 428 -7.17 2.45 -16.72
N TYR A 429 -7.87 3.34 -17.41
CA TYR A 429 -8.82 4.27 -16.79
C TYR A 429 -10.26 3.73 -16.85
N ALA A 430 -11.01 3.85 -15.76
CA ALA A 430 -12.45 3.65 -15.83
C ALA A 430 -13.18 4.81 -16.52
N GLN A 431 -14.12 4.48 -17.39
CA GLN A 431 -15.06 5.47 -17.89
C GLN A 431 -16.03 5.84 -16.76
N LYS A 432 -16.15 7.14 -16.45
CA LYS A 432 -17.22 7.62 -15.58
C LYS A 432 -18.55 7.32 -16.29
N LEU A 433 -19.38 6.43 -15.72
CA LEU A 433 -20.77 6.31 -16.14
C LEU A 433 -21.41 7.69 -15.99
N SER A 434 -21.94 8.26 -17.08
CA SER A 434 -22.73 9.47 -16.97
C SER A 434 -23.94 9.13 -16.11
N LYS A 435 -24.05 9.73 -14.92
CA LYS A 435 -25.33 9.75 -14.24
C LYS A 435 -26.29 10.42 -15.21
N GLN A 436 -27.27 9.68 -15.76
CA GLN A 436 -28.45 10.33 -16.32
C GLN A 436 -28.93 11.29 -15.23
N GLN A 437 -29.04 12.58 -15.55
CA GLN A 437 -29.66 13.55 -14.68
C GLN A 437 -31.10 13.08 -14.46
N THR A 438 -31.34 12.32 -13.41
CA THR A 438 -32.65 12.27 -12.81
C THR A 438 -32.93 13.67 -12.32
N VAL A 439 -33.85 14.35 -12.98
CA VAL A 439 -34.46 15.60 -12.53
C VAL A 439 -34.97 15.33 -11.11
N ASP A 440 -34.21 15.77 -10.12
CA ASP A 440 -34.55 15.59 -8.71
C ASP A 440 -35.62 16.61 -8.32
N THR A 441 -36.88 16.22 -8.45
CA THR A 441 -37.99 16.90 -7.78
C THR A 441 -37.88 16.65 -6.27
N GLY A 442 -37.13 17.52 -5.62
CA GLY A 442 -37.24 17.92 -4.21
C GLY A 442 -37.61 16.84 -3.19
N LYS A 443 -36.62 16.39 -2.41
CA LYS A 443 -36.62 16.41 -0.94
C LYS A 443 -35.23 16.06 -0.40
N LYS A 444 -34.45 17.08 -0.05
CA LYS A 444 -33.15 16.95 0.63
C LYS A 444 -33.34 16.29 2.00
N LYS A 445 -33.05 14.98 2.13
CA LYS A 445 -32.79 14.36 3.44
C LYS A 445 -31.31 14.55 3.78
N ARG A 446 -31.04 15.52 4.66
CA ARG A 446 -29.71 15.84 5.18
C ARG A 446 -29.32 14.77 6.21
N ILE A 447 -28.62 13.72 5.79
CA ILE A 447 -28.03 12.73 6.70
C ILE A 447 -26.75 13.34 7.27
N ARG A 448 -26.82 13.89 8.48
CA ARG A 448 -25.64 14.22 9.29
C ARG A 448 -25.11 12.91 9.89
N ARG A 449 -23.92 12.47 9.50
CA ARG A 449 -23.14 11.49 10.27
C ARG A 449 -22.67 12.19 11.54
N PHE A 450 -23.27 11.87 12.67
CA PHE A 450 -22.76 12.26 13.99
C PHE A 450 -21.74 11.22 14.43
N LEU A 451 -20.48 11.61 14.49
CA LEU A 451 -19.43 10.89 15.20
C LEU A 451 -19.54 11.30 16.68
N PHE A 452 -20.31 10.55 17.48
CA PHE A 452 -20.23 10.66 18.94
C PHE A 452 -19.28 9.57 19.44
N ILE A 453 -18.03 9.97 19.62
CA ILE A 453 -17.05 9.19 20.37
C ILE A 453 -17.49 9.18 21.84
N SER A 454 -17.79 7.98 22.30
CA SER A 454 -17.72 7.46 23.67
C SER A 454 -16.96 8.31 24.69
N ILE A 455 -17.67 9.21 25.39
CA ILE A 455 -17.30 9.70 26.73
C ILE A 455 -18.28 9.17 27.81
N GLY A 456 -19.44 8.66 27.42
CA GLY A 456 -20.46 8.18 28.37
C GLY A 456 -20.17 6.83 29.05
N VAL A 457 -19.45 5.92 28.37
CA VAL A 457 -19.27 4.55 28.90
C VAL A 457 -18.21 4.51 30.01
N ALA A 458 -17.11 5.27 29.88
CA ALA A 458 -16.12 5.39 30.94
C ALA A 458 -16.68 6.09 32.18
N GLY A 459 -17.49 7.15 31.99
CA GLY A 459 -18.14 7.86 33.09
C GLY A 459 -19.16 7.00 33.85
N ALA A 460 -19.98 6.21 33.15
CA ALA A 460 -20.96 5.34 33.78
C ALA A 460 -20.29 4.20 34.61
N VAL A 461 -19.21 3.62 34.09
CA VAL A 461 -18.44 2.58 34.82
C VAL A 461 -17.78 3.16 36.06
N LEU A 462 -17.21 4.37 35.99
CA LEU A 462 -16.59 5.02 37.15
C LEU A 462 -17.61 5.35 38.25
N LEU A 463 -18.81 5.78 37.87
CA LEU A 463 -19.88 6.14 38.79
C LEU A 463 -20.47 4.90 39.50
N ILE A 464 -20.58 3.76 38.79
CA ILE A 464 -20.98 2.48 39.38
C ILE A 464 -19.92 1.97 40.38
N LEU A 465 -18.63 2.09 40.06
CA LEU A 465 -17.55 1.70 40.97
C LEU A 465 -17.49 2.56 42.23
N LEU A 466 -17.73 3.87 42.11
CA LEU A 466 -17.80 4.79 43.25
C LEU A 466 -19.00 4.50 44.16
N LEU A 467 -20.17 4.19 43.57
CA LEU A 467 -21.36 3.79 44.34
C LEU A 467 -21.15 2.46 45.06
N ALA A 468 -20.51 1.48 44.41
CA ALA A 468 -20.18 0.20 45.02
C ALA A 468 -19.18 0.36 46.18
N TYR A 469 -18.18 1.24 46.03
CA TYR A 469 -17.23 1.56 47.09
C TYR A 469 -17.91 2.24 48.30
N ALA A 470 -18.77 3.23 48.04
CA ALA A 470 -19.51 3.94 49.09
C ALA A 470 -20.44 3.00 49.88
N LEU A 471 -21.18 2.13 49.19
CA LEU A 471 -22.06 1.12 49.82
C LEU A 471 -21.27 0.14 50.71
N ARG A 472 -20.09 -0.29 50.24
CA ARG A 472 -19.22 -1.20 51.00
C ARG A 472 -18.64 -0.53 52.24
N HIS A 473 -18.29 0.75 52.15
CA HIS A 473 -17.78 1.53 53.28
C HIS A 473 -18.88 1.89 54.29
N TRP A 474 -20.12 2.13 53.83
CA TRP A 474 -21.26 2.37 54.71
C TRP A 474 -21.63 1.11 55.51
N ARG A 475 -21.68 -0.07 54.86
CA ARG A 475 -21.91 -1.35 55.56
C ARG A 475 -20.83 -1.70 56.58
N ARG A 476 -19.58 -1.30 56.35
CA ARG A 476 -18.47 -1.48 57.31
C ARG A 476 -18.50 -0.52 58.51
N ARG A 477 -19.36 0.50 58.50
CA ARG A 477 -19.56 1.42 59.64
C ARG A 477 -20.78 1.06 60.50
N GLN A 478 -21.61 0.11 60.05
CA GLN A 478 -22.79 -0.36 60.79
C GLN A 478 -22.60 -1.75 61.43
N ASN A 479 -21.47 -2.40 61.16
CA ASN A 479 -20.91 -3.48 61.97
C ASN A 479 -19.69 -2.91 62.69
#